data_AF-A0A9Q8MEW6-F1
#
_entry.id   AF-A0A9Q8MEW6-F1
#
_cell.length_a   1.000
_cell.length_b   1.000
_cell.length_c   1.000
_cell.angle_alpha   90.00
_cell.angle_beta   90.00
_cell.angle_gamma   90.00
#
_symmetry.space_group_name_H-M   'P 1'
#
loop_
_entity.id
_entity.type
_entity.pdbx_description
1 polymer ?
#
loop_
_entity_poly.entity_id
_entity_poly.type
_entity_poly.pdbx_seq_one_letter_code
_entity_poly.pdbx_strand_id
1 'polypeptide(L)'
;MNTETNTPLFIIKKPRYPFFKLFFEDKYRFYYAVFLDENRYFVVNYNIADMDTLLAFITEQQQTCGIPLEVTSKELKLMKLATIPRRLIRLDKEESPGEKKLRRLASAFVH
;
A
#
# COMPACT_ATOMS: atom_id res chain seq x y z
N MET A 1 4.96 19.97 19.05
CA MET A 1 4.37 20.21 17.72
C MET A 1 3.72 18.91 17.29
N ASN A 2 2.39 18.83 17.33
CA ASN A 2 1.64 17.65 16.88
C ASN A 2 1.58 17.69 15.36
N THR A 3 2.59 17.13 14.69
CA THR A 3 2.50 16.84 13.27
C THR A 3 1.60 15.62 13.13
N GLU A 4 0.29 15.86 13.01
CA GLU A 4 -0.60 14.91 12.37
C GLU A 4 -0.04 14.66 10.97
N THR A 5 0.76 13.61 10.80
CA THR A 5 1.19 13.15 9.49
C THR A 5 -0.04 12.56 8.79
N ASN A 6 -0.88 13.44 8.26
CA ASN A 6 -2.00 13.12 7.37
C ASN A 6 -1.47 12.77 5.96
N THR A 7 -0.26 12.23 5.90
CA THR A 7 0.41 11.85 4.67
C THR A 7 -0.27 10.59 4.15
N PRO A 8 -0.73 10.59 2.89
CA PRO A 8 -1.44 9.45 2.35
C PRO A 8 -0.51 8.23 2.22
N LEU A 9 -1.05 7.06 2.55
CA LEU A 9 -0.41 5.78 2.28
C LEU A 9 -1.02 5.20 1.00
N PHE A 10 -0.17 4.97 0.00
CA PHE A 10 -0.56 4.38 -1.27
C PHE A 10 -0.53 2.85 -1.18
N ILE A 11 -1.65 2.22 -1.54
CA ILE A 11 -1.84 0.78 -1.40
C ILE A 11 -2.30 0.13 -2.72
N ILE A 12 -1.95 -1.14 -2.90
CA ILE A 12 -2.42 -2.03 -3.98
C ILE A 12 -2.90 -3.36 -3.38
N LYS A 13 -3.88 -4.03 -3.99
CA LYS A 13 -4.27 -5.41 -3.59
C LYS A 13 -3.72 -6.49 -4.51
N LYS A 14 -3.22 -6.11 -5.68
CA LYS A 14 -2.59 -7.02 -6.62
C LYS A 14 -1.13 -6.61 -6.72
N PRO A 15 -0.18 -7.53 -6.55
CA PRO A 15 1.23 -7.20 -6.62
C PRO A 15 1.56 -6.68 -8.02
N ARG A 16 2.17 -5.50 -8.07
CA ARG A 16 2.72 -4.89 -9.28
C ARG A 16 4.08 -4.34 -8.89
N TYR A 17 5.14 -4.95 -9.41
CA TYR A 17 6.49 -4.52 -9.09
C TYR A 17 6.74 -3.08 -9.57
N PRO A 18 7.56 -2.31 -8.84
CA PRO A 18 8.02 -2.59 -7.48
C PRO A 18 6.92 -2.33 -6.42
N PHE A 19 6.96 -3.04 -5.29
CA PHE A 19 6.05 -2.80 -4.16
C PHE A 19 6.70 -3.12 -2.81
N PHE A 20 6.19 -2.49 -1.75
CA PHE A 20 6.47 -2.89 -0.37
C PHE A 20 5.50 -3.98 0.07
N LYS A 21 5.97 -4.88 0.93
CA LYS A 21 5.15 -5.89 1.59
C LYS A 21 5.41 -5.90 3.08
N LEU A 22 4.35 -5.91 3.88
CA LEU A 22 4.42 -5.93 5.33
C LEU A 22 4.41 -7.36 5.86
N PHE A 23 5.15 -7.59 6.91
CA PHE A 23 5.18 -8.84 7.65
C PHE A 23 5.19 -8.60 9.14
N PHE A 24 4.70 -9.58 9.89
CA PHE A 24 4.81 -9.66 11.34
C PHE A 24 5.51 -10.97 11.68
N GLU A 25 6.59 -10.88 12.45
CA GLU A 25 7.34 -12.03 12.95
C GLU A 25 6.81 -12.40 14.33
N ASP A 26 5.97 -13.43 14.39
CA ASP A 26 5.28 -13.85 15.61
C ASP A 26 6.25 -14.26 16.73
N LYS A 27 7.38 -14.90 16.38
CA LYS A 27 8.33 -15.43 17.38
C LYS A 27 9.01 -14.32 18.18
N TYR A 28 9.39 -13.25 17.50
CA TYR A 28 10.12 -12.13 18.08
C TYR A 28 9.25 -10.90 18.28
N ARG A 29 7.97 -10.97 17.90
CA ARG A 29 6.94 -9.95 18.06
C ARG A 29 7.32 -8.59 17.49
N PHE A 30 7.81 -8.56 16.24
CA PHE A 30 8.10 -7.32 15.54
C PHE A 30 7.53 -7.31 14.12
N TYR A 31 7.33 -6.11 13.59
CA TYR A 31 6.94 -5.84 12.22
C TYR A 31 8.17 -5.51 11.37
N TYR A 32 8.10 -5.89 10.10
CA TYR A 32 9.09 -5.52 9.11
C TYR A 32 8.45 -5.32 7.74
N ALA A 33 9.11 -4.56 6.87
CA ALA A 33 8.69 -4.38 5.49
C ALA A 33 9.81 -4.76 4.53
N VAL A 34 9.42 -5.43 3.44
CA VAL A 34 10.31 -5.84 2.37
C VAL A 34 9.94 -5.05 1.12
N PHE A 35 10.94 -4.48 0.47
CA PHE A 35 10.84 -3.97 -0.88
C PHE A 35 11.07 -5.12 -1.85
N LEU A 36 10.15 -5.28 -2.79
CA LEU A 36 10.20 -6.29 -3.82
C LEU A 36 10.17 -5.61 -5.19
N ASP A 37 11.19 -5.90 -5.98
CA ASP A 37 11.37 -5.53 -7.38
C ASP A 37 11.42 -6.82 -8.22
N GLU A 38 11.28 -6.72 -9.54
CA GLU A 38 11.19 -7.91 -10.42
C GLU A 38 12.39 -8.85 -10.28
N ASN A 39 13.56 -8.29 -9.96
CA ASN A 39 14.83 -9.02 -9.88
C ASN A 39 15.54 -8.85 -8.53
N ARG A 40 14.98 -8.11 -7.56
CA ARG A 40 15.67 -7.73 -6.32
C ARG A 40 14.73 -7.72 -5.12
N TYR A 41 15.26 -8.10 -3.97
CA TYR A 41 14.56 -8.00 -2.69
C TYR A 41 15.46 -7.33 -1.66
N PHE A 42 14.91 -6.39 -0.90
CA PHE A 42 15.62 -5.69 0.17
C PHE A 42 14.71 -5.56 1.39
N VAL A 43 15.23 -5.86 2.58
CA VAL A 43 14.52 -5.56 3.84
C VAL A 43 14.70 -4.07 4.11
N VAL A 44 13.59 -3.33 4.12
CA VAL A 44 13.60 -1.86 4.19
C VAL A 44 13.62 -1.41 5.64
N ASN A 45 12.87 -2.11 6.49
CA ASN A 45 12.78 -1.83 7.92
C ASN A 45 12.66 -3.16 8.67
N TYR A 46 13.47 -3.36 9.71
CA TYR A 46 13.49 -4.57 10.53
C TYR A 46 13.32 -4.19 12.00
N ASN A 47 12.73 -5.08 12.80
CA ASN A 47 12.58 -4.93 14.25
C ASN A 47 11.75 -3.70 14.69
N ILE A 48 10.61 -3.43 14.05
CA ILE A 48 9.70 -2.37 14.47
C ILE A 48 8.65 -2.92 15.44
N ALA A 49 8.51 -2.30 16.61
CA ALA A 49 7.66 -2.82 17.69
C ALA A 49 6.15 -2.71 17.41
N ASP A 50 5.73 -1.72 16.61
CA ASP A 50 4.33 -1.43 16.35
C ASP A 50 4.05 -1.11 14.88
N MET A 51 2.82 -1.40 14.44
CA MET A 51 2.41 -1.22 13.05
C MET A 51 2.39 0.26 12.65
N ASP A 52 2.05 1.16 13.57
CA ASP A 52 1.96 2.58 13.28
C ASP A 52 3.32 3.16 12.90
N THR A 53 4.36 2.82 13.64
CA THR A 53 5.74 3.20 13.32
C THR A 53 6.16 2.65 11.95
N LEU A 54 5.84 1.39 11.64
CA LEU A 54 6.19 0.81 10.34
C LEU A 54 5.48 1.53 9.18
N LEU A 55 4.20 1.85 9.34
CA LEU A 55 3.45 2.58 8.32
C LEU A 55 3.97 4.00 8.12
N ALA A 56 4.41 4.69 9.18
CA ALA A 56 5.04 6.00 9.06
C ALA A 56 6.29 5.95 8.18
N PHE A 57 7.17 4.97 8.42
CA PHE A 57 8.37 4.78 7.60
C PHE A 57 8.04 4.47 6.15
N ILE A 58 7.07 3.59 5.88
CA ILE A 58 6.64 3.28 4.52
C ILE A 58 6.10 4.53 3.83
N THR A 59 5.30 5.33 4.53
CA THR A 59 4.76 6.58 3.99
C THR A 59 5.85 7.60 3.65
N GLU A 60 6.88 7.76 4.48
CA GLU A 60 8.04 8.60 4.19
C GLU A 60 8.80 8.11 2.95
N GLN A 61 9.06 6.80 2.87
CA GLN A 61 9.69 6.20 1.69
C GLN A 61 8.86 6.44 0.43
N GLN A 62 7.54 6.27 0.50
CA GLN A 62 6.61 6.53 -0.60
C GLN A 62 6.69 7.96 -1.14
N GLN A 63 6.92 8.95 -0.28
CA GLN A 63 7.12 10.33 -0.74
C GLN A 63 8.39 10.51 -1.58
N THR A 64 9.38 9.66 -1.36
CA THR A 64 10.67 9.72 -2.06
C THR A 64 10.67 8.88 -3.33
N CYS A 65 10.09 7.68 -3.28
CA CYS A 65 10.25 6.69 -4.35
C CYS A 65 8.95 6.31 -5.08
N GLY A 66 7.78 6.71 -4.57
CA GLY A 66 6.48 6.45 -5.22
C GLY A 66 6.04 4.98 -5.20
N ILE A 67 6.66 4.12 -4.40
CA ILE A 67 6.45 2.67 -4.43
C ILE A 67 5.25 2.25 -3.55
N PRO A 68 4.20 1.62 -4.11
CA PRO A 68 3.01 1.26 -3.35
C PRO A 68 3.25 0.14 -2.33
N LEU A 69 2.40 0.07 -1.31
CA LEU A 69 2.33 -1.04 -0.36
C LEU A 69 1.29 -2.07 -0.82
N GLU A 70 1.70 -3.32 -1.01
CA GLU A 70 0.77 -4.44 -1.18
C GLU A 70 0.07 -4.71 0.16
N VAL A 71 -1.27 -4.74 0.12
CA VAL A 71 -2.10 -5.04 1.28
C VAL A 71 -3.16 -6.08 0.97
N THR A 72 -3.24 -7.07 1.85
CA THR A 72 -4.36 -8.02 1.91
C THR A 72 -5.60 -7.36 2.51
N SER A 73 -6.76 -7.99 2.34
CA SER A 73 -7.99 -7.53 3.00
C SER A 73 -7.91 -7.59 4.53
N LYS A 74 -7.08 -8.45 5.11
CA LYS A 74 -6.86 -8.55 6.56
C LYS A 74 -6.03 -7.36 7.05
N GLU A 75 -4.89 -7.09 6.42
CA GLU A 75 -4.03 -5.94 6.75
C GLU A 75 -4.77 -4.62 6.56
N LEU A 76 -5.56 -4.49 5.49
CA LEU A 76 -6.37 -3.30 5.28
C LEU A 76 -7.38 -3.05 6.41
N LYS A 77 -7.95 -4.10 7.00
CA LYS A 77 -8.82 -3.97 8.17
C LYS A 77 -8.02 -3.53 9.40
N LEU A 78 -6.84 -4.11 9.62
CA LEU A 78 -5.96 -3.74 10.73
C LEU A 78 -5.51 -2.28 10.63
N MET A 79 -5.11 -1.81 9.43
CA MET A 79 -4.71 -0.42 9.20
C MET A 79 -5.81 0.59 9.49
N LYS A 80 -7.08 0.22 9.25
CA LYS A 80 -8.23 1.07 9.61
C LYS A 80 -8.49 1.15 11.12
N LEU A 81 -7.94 0.22 11.88
CA LEU A 81 -8.03 0.17 13.34
C LEU A 81 -6.76 0.72 14.01
N ALA A 82 -5.79 1.20 13.23
CA ALA A 82 -4.55 1.76 13.74
C ALA A 82 -4.81 2.99 14.61
N THR A 83 -3.95 3.22 15.60
CA THR A 83 -4.12 4.35 16.54
C THR A 83 -3.97 5.68 15.82
N ILE A 84 -3.12 5.73 14.79
CA ILE A 84 -2.93 6.91 13.96
C ILE A 84 -3.67 6.70 12.62
N PRO A 85 -4.83 7.36 12.41
CA PRO A 85 -5.58 7.22 11.17
C PRO A 85 -4.79 7.85 10.02
N ARG A 86 -4.50 7.05 8.98
CA ARG A 86 -3.87 7.50 7.73
C ARG A 86 -4.86 7.51 6.59
N ARG A 87 -4.72 8.49 5.69
CA ARG A 87 -5.48 8.49 4.43
C ARG A 87 -4.97 7.36 3.52
N LEU A 88 -5.78 6.34 3.29
CA LEU A 88 -5.43 5.21 2.41
C LEU A 88 -5.86 5.50 0.96
N ILE A 89 -4.91 5.55 0.03
CA ILE A 89 -5.17 5.76 -1.41
C ILE A 89 -4.92 4.46 -2.15
N ARG A 90 -5.97 3.91 -2.75
CA ARG A 90 -5.91 2.63 -3.47
C ARG A 90 -5.59 2.86 -4.95
N LEU A 91 -4.46 2.36 -5.42
CA LEU A 91 -3.95 2.58 -6.77
C LEU A 91 -4.37 1.50 -7.79
N ASP A 92 -4.78 0.31 -7.33
CA ASP A 92 -5.24 -0.79 -8.19
C ASP A 92 -6.72 -0.66 -8.62
N LYS A 93 -7.32 0.51 -8.44
CA LYS A 93 -8.61 0.84 -9.08
C LYS A 93 -8.35 1.36 -10.50
N GLU A 94 -8.25 0.44 -11.46
CA GLU A 94 -8.50 0.76 -12.87
C GLU A 94 -9.98 0.50 -13.22
N GLU A 95 -10.54 1.49 -13.92
CA GLU A 95 -11.90 1.71 -14.43
C GLU A 95 -13.02 1.89 -13.38
N SER A 96 -13.44 3.15 -13.25
CA SER A 96 -14.78 3.47 -12.78
C SER A 96 -15.84 2.74 -13.62
N PRO A 97 -17.01 2.38 -13.04
CA PRO A 97 -18.08 1.75 -13.82
C PRO A 97 -18.48 2.54 -15.09
N GLY A 98 -18.25 3.86 -15.09
CA GLY A 98 -18.48 4.72 -16.25
C GLY A 98 -17.55 4.43 -17.42
N GLU A 99 -16.26 4.18 -17.17
CA GLU A 99 -15.26 3.92 -18.22
C GLU A 99 -15.48 2.58 -18.92
N LYS A 100 -15.87 1.53 -18.19
CA LYS A 100 -16.29 0.25 -18.80
C LYS A 100 -17.51 0.42 -19.69
N LYS A 101 -18.46 1.29 -19.30
CA LYS A 101 -19.66 1.56 -20.08
C LYS A 101 -19.32 2.34 -21.36
N LEU A 102 -18.44 3.34 -21.27
CA LEU A 102 -17.94 4.11 -22.41
C LEU A 102 -17.15 3.25 -23.40
N ARG A 103 -16.26 2.36 -22.94
CA ARG A 103 -15.54 1.43 -23.84
C ARG A 103 -16.46 0.44 -24.54
N ARG A 104 -17.46 -0.12 -23.84
CA ARG A 104 -18.46 -1.00 -24.45
C ARG A 104 -19.32 -0.29 -25.50
N LEU A 105 -19.67 0.97 -25.24
CA LEU A 105 -20.38 1.80 -26.21
C LEU A 105 -19.50 2.08 -27.43
N ALA A 106 -18.26 2.52 -27.22
CA ALA A 106 -17.32 2.80 -28.31
C ALA A 106 -17.05 1.58 -29.19
N SER A 107 -16.94 0.37 -28.62
CA SER A 107 -16.79 -0.87 -29.40
C SER A 107 -18.03 -1.28 -30.19
N ALA A 108 -19.22 -0.82 -29.80
CA ALA A 108 -20.47 -1.10 -30.49
C ALA A 108 -20.70 -0.22 -31.73
N PHE A 109 -19.91 0.85 -31.92
CA PHE A 109 -19.99 1.75 -33.07
C PHE A 109 -18.94 1.48 -34.16
N VAL A 110 -18.14 0.42 -34.03
CA VAL A 110 -17.08 0.05 -35.00
C VAL A 110 -17.49 -1.13 -35.90
N HIS A 111 -18.76 -1.52 -35.90
CA HIS A 111 -19.34 -2.49 -36.83
C HIS A 111 -20.55 -1.91 -37.58
#